data_AF-A0A6M3K558-F1
#
_entry.id   AF-A0A6M3K558-F1
#
_cell.length_a   1.000
_cell.length_b   1.000
_cell.length_c   1.000
_cell.angle_alpha   90.00
_cell.angle_beta   90.00
_cell.angle_gamma   90.00
#
_symmetry.space_group_name_H-M   'P 1'
#
loop_
_entity.id
_entity.type
_entity.pdbx_description
1 polymer ?
#
loop_
_entity_poly.entity_id
_entity_poly.type
_entity_poly.pdbx_seq_one_letter_code
_entity_poly.pdbx_strand_id
1 'polypeptide(L)'
;MADQKHFVSMNPDTFSEGGGLIDDVNVVIKDAIFCMTDYQGKMQVEQPVAKVTFDIDGEETEQYYSVGDRAKFAPSEDGRHIVQVGTAEKFTKKSKFAMLITSLVNCGMEKSKLEDGDIKAMVGIGGHVMRVSYANTMKDSKKDDTVLVFDKVDTWPGDGKGKGGKKGGTPKAEPETGAGNSDEIRSEAEGLVMELIAGADGGSIKQKDLLIAATKSDKLKGSQNKKGLVSLITDDKFIVRKDAPWTVENGILTL
;
A
#
# COMPACT_ATOMS: atom_id res chain seq x y z
N MET A 1 5.69 -2.91 -56.54
CA MET A 1 4.63 -2.57 -55.57
C MET A 1 5.27 -1.65 -54.55
N ALA A 2 4.77 -0.42 -54.41
CA ALA A 2 5.40 0.58 -53.54
C ALA A 2 5.04 0.30 -52.07
N ASP A 3 6.04 0.29 -51.19
CA ASP A 3 5.88 0.17 -49.75
C ASP A 3 4.96 1.27 -49.22
N GLN A 4 3.80 0.87 -48.70
CA GLN A 4 2.88 1.78 -48.04
C GLN A 4 3.41 2.04 -46.63
N LYS A 5 3.97 3.23 -46.39
CA LYS A 5 4.37 3.66 -45.05
C LYS A 5 3.12 3.94 -44.23
N HIS A 6 2.94 3.19 -43.14
CA HIS A 6 1.91 3.49 -42.15
C HIS A 6 2.42 4.60 -41.23
N PHE A 7 1.65 5.70 -41.15
CA PHE A 7 1.91 6.79 -40.23
C PHE A 7 1.14 6.57 -38.92
N VAL A 8 1.79 6.88 -37.80
CA VAL A 8 1.16 6.80 -36.47
C VAL A 8 0.20 7.98 -36.30
N SER A 9 -0.98 7.71 -35.74
CA SER A 9 -1.99 8.72 -35.46
C SER A 9 -1.48 9.75 -34.45
N MET A 10 -1.62 11.04 -34.76
CA MET A 10 -1.39 12.15 -33.81
C MET A 10 -2.67 12.57 -33.09
N ASN A 11 -3.78 11.84 -33.24
CA ASN A 11 -5.03 12.13 -32.53
C ASN A 11 -4.86 11.78 -31.03
N PRO A 12 -5.02 12.75 -30.10
CA PRO A 12 -4.94 12.49 -28.67
C PRO A 12 -5.86 11.38 -28.17
N ASP A 13 -7.04 11.20 -28.78
CA ASP A 13 -7.99 10.13 -28.42
C ASP A 13 -7.48 8.72 -28.76
N THR A 14 -6.44 8.64 -29.59
CA THR A 14 -5.78 7.38 -29.99
C THR A 14 -4.45 7.18 -29.29
N PHE A 15 -4.07 8.08 -28.38
CA PHE A 15 -2.88 7.90 -27.57
C PHE A 15 -3.16 6.79 -26.55
N SER A 16 -2.33 5.76 -26.52
CA SER A 16 -2.28 4.87 -25.39
C SER A 16 -1.76 5.66 -24.19
N GLU A 17 -2.45 5.62 -23.05
CA GLU A 17 -1.89 6.06 -21.78
C GLU A 17 -0.61 5.23 -21.55
N GLY A 18 0.55 5.87 -21.74
CA GLY A 18 1.82 5.19 -21.64
C GLY A 18 2.02 4.71 -20.21
N GLY A 19 1.88 3.41 -19.97
CA GLY A 19 2.31 2.65 -18.79
C GLY A 19 2.48 3.48 -17.53
N GLY A 20 1.39 4.13 -17.11
CA GLY A 20 1.35 4.89 -15.88
C GLY A 20 1.77 3.98 -14.74
N LEU A 21 2.68 4.47 -13.92
CA LEU A 21 3.17 3.77 -12.76
C LEU A 21 1.99 3.66 -11.75
N ILE A 22 1.33 2.49 -11.70
CA ILE A 22 0.19 2.17 -10.82
C ILE A 22 0.43 2.71 -9.41
N ASP A 23 -0.37 3.64 -8.93
CA ASP A 23 -0.34 4.21 -7.59
C ASP A 23 -1.74 4.72 -7.25
N ASP A 24 -2.17 4.57 -6.00
CA ASP A 24 -3.48 5.03 -5.52
C ASP A 24 -4.68 4.44 -6.32
N VAL A 25 -4.71 3.11 -6.42
CA VAL A 25 -5.77 2.39 -7.18
C VAL A 25 -6.33 1.20 -6.42
N ASN A 26 -7.57 0.83 -6.77
CA ASN A 26 -8.16 -0.43 -6.33
C ASN A 26 -7.73 -1.57 -7.25
N VAL A 27 -7.38 -2.71 -6.64
CA VAL A 27 -6.89 -3.88 -7.35
C VAL A 27 -7.55 -5.15 -6.81
N VAL A 28 -7.51 -6.21 -7.60
CA VAL A 28 -7.78 -7.57 -7.13
C VAL A 28 -6.59 -8.46 -7.46
N ILE A 29 -6.08 -9.22 -6.49
CA ILE A 29 -5.04 -10.22 -6.76
C ILE A 29 -5.67 -11.36 -7.55
N LYS A 30 -5.32 -11.48 -8.83
CA LYS A 30 -5.75 -12.59 -9.71
C LYS A 30 -4.91 -13.82 -9.52
N ASP A 31 -3.62 -13.61 -9.39
CA ASP A 31 -2.68 -14.70 -9.24
C ASP A 31 -1.48 -14.27 -8.41
N ALA A 32 -0.85 -15.25 -7.76
CA ALA A 32 0.42 -15.06 -7.08
C ALA A 32 1.24 -16.34 -7.18
N ILE A 33 2.52 -16.23 -7.52
CA ILE A 33 3.47 -17.35 -7.56
C ILE A 33 4.84 -16.93 -7.05
N PHE A 34 5.57 -17.85 -6.46
CA PHE A 34 7.01 -17.73 -6.32
C PHE A 34 7.71 -18.23 -7.58
N CYS A 35 8.68 -17.46 -8.07
CA CYS A 35 9.50 -17.84 -9.21
C CYS A 35 10.92 -17.29 -9.08
N MET A 36 11.81 -17.77 -9.95
CA MET A 36 13.12 -17.17 -10.16
C MET A 36 13.01 -16.11 -11.26
N THR A 37 13.66 -14.97 -11.09
CA THR A 37 13.72 -13.93 -12.13
C THR A 37 15.10 -13.28 -12.20
N ASP A 38 15.54 -12.97 -13.42
CA ASP A 38 16.72 -12.15 -13.70
C ASP A 38 16.36 -10.68 -14.01
N TYR A 39 15.07 -10.31 -13.85
CA TYR A 39 14.53 -9.00 -14.24
C TYR A 39 14.84 -8.63 -15.71
N GLN A 40 14.65 -9.56 -16.65
CA GLN A 40 14.91 -9.38 -18.09
C GLN A 40 16.40 -9.13 -18.36
N GLY A 41 17.26 -9.96 -17.76
CA GLY A 41 18.71 -9.86 -17.88
C GLY A 41 19.35 -8.68 -17.14
N LYS A 42 18.61 -7.93 -16.31
CA LYS A 42 19.16 -6.84 -15.50
C LYS A 42 19.99 -7.35 -14.32
N MET A 43 19.74 -8.58 -13.88
CA MET A 43 20.54 -9.26 -12.88
C MET A 43 21.42 -10.31 -13.54
N GLN A 44 22.68 -10.37 -13.13
CA GLN A 44 23.62 -11.41 -13.58
C GLN A 44 23.17 -12.81 -13.15
N VAL A 45 22.38 -12.89 -12.08
CA VAL A 45 21.95 -14.13 -11.47
C VAL A 45 20.50 -14.01 -11.04
N GLU A 46 19.67 -15.00 -11.41
CA GLU A 46 18.28 -15.06 -11.00
C GLU A 46 18.12 -15.05 -9.46
N GLN A 47 17.08 -14.36 -9.01
CA GLN A 47 16.73 -14.26 -7.59
C GLN A 47 15.31 -14.75 -7.34
N PRO A 48 15.03 -15.32 -6.14
CA PRO A 48 13.69 -15.72 -5.76
C PRO A 48 12.81 -14.50 -5.50
N VAL A 49 11.65 -14.48 -6.14
CA VAL A 49 10.65 -13.41 -6.04
C VAL A 49 9.25 -13.98 -5.88
N ALA A 50 8.38 -13.21 -5.26
CA ALA A 50 6.94 -13.38 -5.37
C ALA A 50 6.45 -12.50 -6.53
N LYS A 51 5.90 -13.11 -7.56
CA LYS A 51 5.18 -12.45 -8.65
C LYS A 51 3.70 -12.41 -8.29
N VAL A 52 3.13 -11.22 -8.21
CA VAL A 52 1.70 -11.00 -7.94
C VAL A 52 1.08 -10.31 -9.15
N THR A 53 0.01 -10.89 -9.67
CA THR A 53 -0.78 -10.32 -10.77
C THR A 53 -2.00 -9.62 -10.20
N PHE A 54 -2.05 -8.31 -10.42
CA PHE A 54 -3.17 -7.46 -10.05
C PHE A 54 -4.09 -7.26 -11.25
N ASP A 55 -5.40 -7.36 -11.04
CA ASP A 55 -6.43 -6.88 -11.96
C ASP A 55 -6.86 -5.48 -11.54
N ILE A 56 -6.75 -4.56 -12.49
CA ILE A 56 -7.11 -3.15 -12.39
C ILE A 56 -8.13 -2.88 -13.48
N ASP A 57 -9.41 -2.81 -13.11
CA ASP A 57 -10.51 -2.54 -14.05
C ASP A 57 -10.52 -3.44 -15.31
N GLY A 58 -10.04 -4.69 -15.21
CA GLY A 58 -9.97 -5.66 -16.30
C GLY A 58 -8.59 -5.78 -16.96
N GLU A 59 -7.62 -4.96 -16.56
CA GLU A 59 -6.23 -5.03 -17.04
C GLU A 59 -5.33 -5.71 -16.02
N GLU A 60 -4.52 -6.67 -16.48
CA GLU A 60 -3.59 -7.40 -15.62
C GLU A 60 -2.23 -6.72 -15.59
N THR A 61 -1.71 -6.47 -14.38
CA THR A 61 -0.34 -6.00 -14.17
C THR A 61 0.42 -6.87 -13.18
N GLU A 62 1.63 -7.27 -13.56
CA GLU A 62 2.52 -8.04 -12.71
C GLU A 62 3.42 -7.13 -11.85
N GLN A 63 3.50 -7.45 -10.57
CA GLN A 63 4.45 -6.84 -9.63
C GLN A 63 5.34 -7.90 -9.01
N TYR A 64 6.64 -7.64 -8.99
CA TYR A 64 7.64 -8.54 -8.43
C TYR A 64 8.13 -8.04 -7.07
N TYR A 65 8.06 -8.92 -6.08
CA TYR A 65 8.48 -8.67 -4.71
C TYR A 65 9.68 -9.55 -4.38
N SER A 66 10.81 -8.95 -4.04
CA SER A 66 11.98 -9.70 -3.60
C SER A 66 11.67 -10.47 -2.32
N VAL A 67 12.07 -11.75 -2.31
CA VAL A 67 11.89 -12.67 -1.17
C VAL A 67 13.18 -12.83 -0.41
N GLY A 68 14.32 -12.82 -1.11
CA GLY A 68 15.64 -12.95 -0.52
C GLY A 68 16.69 -13.29 -1.56
N ASP A 69 17.71 -14.02 -1.14
CA ASP A 69 18.83 -14.47 -1.97
C ASP A 69 18.63 -15.92 -2.39
N ARG A 70 18.96 -16.27 -3.64
CA ARG A 70 18.94 -17.65 -4.16
C ARG A 70 19.75 -18.66 -3.35
N ALA A 71 20.79 -18.22 -2.63
CA ALA A 71 21.59 -19.09 -1.76
C ALA A 71 20.85 -19.47 -0.47
N LYS A 72 19.75 -18.77 -0.17
CA LYS A 72 18.95 -18.89 1.05
C LYS A 72 17.55 -19.44 0.81
N PHE A 73 16.99 -19.17 -0.37
CA PHE A 73 15.61 -19.50 -0.70
C PHE A 73 15.48 -19.90 -2.16
N ALA A 74 14.56 -20.82 -2.43
CA ALA A 74 14.10 -21.13 -3.78
C ALA A 74 12.58 -21.31 -3.80
N PRO A 75 11.90 -21.08 -4.92
CA PRO A 75 10.51 -21.49 -5.10
C PRO A 75 10.37 -23.02 -5.06
N SER A 76 9.24 -23.52 -4.56
CA SER A 76 8.83 -24.90 -4.80
C SER A 76 8.52 -25.14 -6.28
N GLU A 77 8.47 -26.40 -6.71
CA GLU A 77 8.20 -26.76 -8.12
C GLU A 77 6.85 -26.23 -8.62
N ASP A 78 5.84 -26.19 -7.76
CA ASP A 78 4.50 -25.65 -8.06
C ASP A 78 4.39 -24.12 -7.91
N GLY A 79 5.47 -23.46 -7.48
CA GLY A 79 5.52 -22.02 -7.23
C GLY A 79 4.63 -21.53 -6.09
N ARG A 80 4.08 -22.41 -5.26
CA ARG A 80 3.19 -22.02 -4.14
C ARG A 80 3.92 -21.62 -2.88
N HIS A 81 5.09 -22.20 -2.65
CA HIS A 81 5.86 -22.04 -1.42
C HIS A 81 7.27 -21.54 -1.72
N ILE A 82 7.91 -21.00 -0.69
CA ILE A 82 9.36 -20.81 -0.68
C ILE A 82 9.99 -21.89 0.18
N VAL A 83 10.91 -22.65 -0.41
CA VAL A 83 11.72 -23.63 0.28
C VAL A 83 13.03 -23.00 0.73
N GLN A 84 13.47 -23.40 1.92
CA GLN A 84 14.77 -23.03 2.44
C GLN A 84 15.88 -23.70 1.62
N VAL A 85 16.86 -22.89 1.22
CA VAL A 85 18.13 -23.34 0.65
C VAL A 85 19.22 -22.90 1.62
N GLY A 86 20.07 -23.81 2.08
CA GLY A 86 21.06 -23.47 3.11
C GLY A 86 20.44 -23.28 4.50
N THR A 87 20.87 -22.26 5.27
CA THR A 87 20.59 -22.14 6.72
C THR A 87 19.56 -21.06 7.09
N ALA A 88 19.00 -20.35 6.12
CA ALA A 88 18.08 -19.25 6.41
C ALA A 88 16.65 -19.76 6.63
N GLU A 89 16.15 -19.63 7.86
CA GLU A 89 14.80 -20.09 8.24
C GLU A 89 13.71 -19.00 8.14
N LYS A 90 14.09 -17.74 7.92
CA LYS A 90 13.18 -16.58 8.04
C LYS A 90 13.44 -15.53 6.99
N PHE A 91 12.37 -14.93 6.48
CA PHE A 91 12.46 -13.75 5.63
C PHE A 91 13.04 -12.56 6.40
N THR A 92 13.79 -11.71 5.70
CA THR A 92 14.20 -10.44 6.28
C THR A 92 13.00 -9.49 6.32
N LYS A 93 12.82 -8.74 7.41
CA LYS A 93 11.76 -7.72 7.51
C LYS A 93 11.88 -6.62 6.46
N LYS A 94 13.03 -6.53 5.80
CA LYS A 94 13.33 -5.58 4.73
C LYS A 94 13.04 -6.16 3.34
N SER A 95 12.59 -7.40 3.17
CA SER A 95 12.24 -7.87 1.83
C SER A 95 10.95 -7.19 1.34
N LYS A 96 10.83 -6.94 0.04
CA LYS A 96 9.59 -6.35 -0.52
C LYS A 96 8.39 -7.26 -0.26
N PHE A 97 8.60 -8.58 -0.26
CA PHE A 97 7.55 -9.53 0.07
C PHE A 97 7.10 -9.40 1.54
N ALA A 98 8.04 -9.22 2.48
CA ALA A 98 7.69 -8.98 3.87
C ALA A 98 6.87 -7.69 4.06
N MET A 99 7.15 -6.64 3.27
CA MET A 99 6.36 -5.41 3.27
C MET A 99 4.92 -5.64 2.79
N LEU A 100 4.75 -6.38 1.69
CA LEU A 100 3.43 -6.76 1.17
C LEU A 100 2.62 -7.52 2.23
N ILE A 101 3.18 -8.60 2.79
CA ILE A 101 2.49 -9.42 3.79
C ILE A 101 2.16 -8.60 5.05
N THR A 102 3.10 -7.75 5.49
CA THR A 102 2.85 -6.87 6.64
C THR A 102 1.71 -5.89 6.37
N SER A 103 1.59 -5.38 5.14
CA SER A 103 0.48 -4.49 4.76
C SER A 103 -0.87 -5.20 4.83
N LEU A 104 -0.97 -6.43 4.29
CA LEU A 104 -2.19 -7.24 4.38
C LEU A 104 -2.59 -7.56 5.82
N VAL A 105 -1.63 -7.91 6.68
CA VAL A 105 -1.88 -8.15 8.12
C VAL A 105 -2.34 -6.86 8.81
N ASN A 106 -1.77 -5.70 8.45
CA ASN A 106 -2.23 -4.41 8.99
C ASN A 106 -3.66 -4.06 8.53
N CYS A 107 -4.09 -4.51 7.35
CA CYS A 107 -5.45 -4.38 6.86
C CYS A 107 -6.42 -5.43 7.43
N GLY A 108 -5.97 -6.30 8.35
CA GLY A 108 -6.82 -7.27 9.03
C GLY A 108 -6.69 -8.72 8.58
N MET A 109 -5.70 -9.07 7.76
CA MET A 109 -5.47 -10.48 7.39
C MET A 109 -5.10 -11.29 8.64
N GLU A 110 -5.86 -12.36 8.88
CA GLU A 110 -5.58 -13.30 9.95
C GLU A 110 -4.23 -13.99 9.72
N LYS A 111 -3.36 -13.96 10.73
CA LYS A 111 -2.01 -14.54 10.63
C LYS A 111 -2.02 -16.05 10.40
N SER A 112 -3.08 -16.74 10.86
CA SER A 112 -3.29 -18.18 10.62
C SER A 112 -3.32 -18.53 9.13
N LYS A 113 -3.83 -17.63 8.28
CA LYS A 113 -3.86 -17.81 6.82
C LYS A 113 -2.47 -17.76 6.17
N LEU A 114 -1.45 -17.37 6.91
CA LEU A 114 -0.05 -17.28 6.45
C LEU A 114 0.82 -18.44 6.97
N GLU A 115 0.31 -19.27 7.90
CA GLU A 115 1.11 -20.30 8.56
C GLU A 115 1.51 -21.44 7.63
N ASP A 116 0.66 -21.77 6.65
CA ASP A 116 0.94 -22.79 5.63
C ASP A 116 2.02 -22.32 4.63
N GLY A 117 2.23 -21.01 4.51
CA GLY A 117 3.19 -20.44 3.57
C GLY A 117 2.76 -20.50 2.09
N ASP A 118 1.52 -20.90 1.79
CA ASP A 118 0.98 -20.91 0.43
C ASP A 118 0.66 -19.48 -0.04
N ILE A 119 1.40 -18.99 -1.03
CA ILE A 119 1.19 -17.67 -1.64
C ILE A 119 -0.19 -17.51 -2.29
N LYS A 120 -0.84 -18.63 -2.67
CA LYS A 120 -2.19 -18.61 -3.26
C LYS A 120 -3.26 -18.19 -2.27
N ALA A 121 -2.98 -18.19 -0.96
CA ALA A 121 -3.88 -17.66 0.05
C ALA A 121 -4.23 -16.17 -0.16
N MET A 122 -3.45 -15.44 -0.97
CA MET A 122 -3.72 -14.04 -1.32
C MET A 122 -4.63 -13.87 -2.53
N VAL A 123 -4.86 -14.91 -3.33
CA VAL A 123 -5.67 -14.82 -4.55
C VAL A 123 -7.12 -14.51 -4.20
N GLY A 124 -7.66 -13.48 -4.84
CA GLY A 124 -9.00 -12.95 -4.56
C GLY A 124 -9.03 -11.84 -3.51
N ILE A 125 -7.91 -11.50 -2.85
CA ILE A 125 -7.85 -10.27 -2.04
C ILE A 125 -8.03 -9.09 -2.98
N GLY A 126 -9.01 -8.25 -2.69
CA GLY A 126 -9.23 -6.99 -3.39
C GLY A 126 -9.24 -5.81 -2.44
N GLY A 127 -8.67 -4.70 -2.86
CA GLY A 127 -8.56 -3.50 -2.03
C GLY A 127 -7.73 -2.40 -2.67
N HIS A 128 -7.47 -1.37 -1.89
CA HIS A 128 -6.71 -0.21 -2.28
C HIS A 128 -5.21 -0.41 -2.05
N VAL A 129 -4.39 -0.17 -3.08
CA VAL A 129 -2.93 -0.21 -3.00
C VAL A 129 -2.31 1.16 -3.25
N MET A 130 -1.19 1.38 -2.58
CA MET A 130 -0.38 2.58 -2.72
C MET A 130 1.10 2.23 -2.86
N ARG A 131 1.89 3.15 -3.41
CA ARG A 131 3.33 3.03 -3.45
C ARG A 131 3.98 3.47 -2.16
N VAL A 132 4.89 2.65 -1.68
CA VAL A 132 5.80 3.01 -0.59
C VAL A 132 7.23 2.94 -1.10
N SER A 133 8.01 3.98 -0.76
CA SER A 133 9.45 3.99 -1.06
C SER A 133 10.15 2.88 -0.29
N TYR A 134 10.86 2.04 -1.02
CA TYR A 134 11.75 1.02 -0.49
C TYR A 134 13.16 1.60 -0.41
N ALA A 135 13.59 1.97 0.79
CA ALA A 135 14.95 2.40 1.05
C ALA A 135 15.90 1.19 0.89
N ASN A 136 16.36 0.94 -0.33
CA ASN A 136 17.34 -0.09 -0.59
C ASN A 136 18.69 0.35 -0.01
N THR A 137 19.26 -0.45 0.90
CA THR A 137 20.60 -0.18 1.46
C THR A 137 21.74 -0.47 0.48
N MET A 138 21.43 -0.89 -0.76
CA MET A 138 22.44 -1.09 -1.80
C MET A 138 22.87 0.25 -2.41
N LYS A 139 24.17 0.51 -2.39
CA LYS A 139 24.85 1.80 -2.50
C LYS A 139 24.73 2.58 -3.83
N ASP A 140 23.95 2.13 -4.82
CA ASP A 140 24.02 2.73 -6.17
C ASP A 140 22.67 2.88 -6.91
N SER A 141 21.52 2.58 -6.29
CA SER A 141 20.23 2.76 -6.98
C SER A 141 19.74 4.21 -6.90
N LYS A 142 20.04 5.01 -7.95
CA LYS A 142 19.53 6.39 -8.18
C LYS A 142 18.01 6.50 -8.41
N LYS A 143 17.23 5.45 -8.20
CA LYS A 143 15.77 5.49 -8.31
C LYS A 143 15.18 5.06 -6.98
N ASP A 144 14.22 5.84 -6.49
CA ASP A 144 13.31 5.43 -5.43
C ASP A 144 12.59 4.17 -5.90
N ASP A 145 13.12 3.02 -5.50
CA ASP A 145 12.52 1.74 -5.78
C ASP A 145 11.22 1.70 -4.98
N THR A 146 10.08 1.70 -5.65
CA THR A 146 8.78 1.71 -4.99
C THR A 146 8.17 0.32 -5.03
N VAL A 147 7.38 0.01 -4.01
CA VAL A 147 6.64 -1.24 -3.92
C VAL A 147 5.18 -0.94 -3.65
N LEU A 148 4.29 -1.69 -4.31
CA LEU A 148 2.85 -1.62 -4.05
C LEU A 148 2.54 -2.37 -2.75
N VAL A 149 1.80 -1.73 -1.86
CA VAL A 149 1.32 -2.31 -0.60
C VAL A 149 -0.14 -1.96 -0.41
N PHE A 150 -0.87 -2.78 0.34
CA PHE A 150 -2.27 -2.50 0.64
C PHE A 150 -2.37 -1.46 1.75
N ASP A 151 -3.15 -0.41 1.48
CA ASP A 151 -3.60 0.54 2.50
C ASP A 151 -4.94 0.09 3.11
N LYS A 152 -5.81 -0.48 2.26
CA LYS A 152 -7.12 -0.99 2.66
C LYS A 152 -7.46 -2.28 1.90
N VAL A 153 -8.10 -3.23 2.58
CA VAL A 153 -8.68 -4.43 1.96
C VAL A 153 -10.20 -4.30 2.00
N ASP A 154 -10.84 -4.45 0.85
CA ASP A 154 -12.30 -4.39 0.70
C ASP A 154 -12.93 -5.78 0.57
N THR A 155 -12.19 -6.77 0.09
CA THR A 155 -12.68 -8.14 -0.15
C THR A 155 -11.63 -9.19 0.20
N TRP A 156 -12.05 -10.25 0.91
CA TRP A 156 -11.19 -11.38 1.26
C TRP A 156 -11.46 -12.62 0.39
N PRO A 157 -10.47 -13.51 0.23
CA PRO A 157 -10.65 -14.79 -0.44
C PRO A 157 -11.75 -15.60 0.26
N GLY A 158 -12.76 -16.02 -0.50
CA GLY A 158 -13.90 -16.79 0.01
C GLY A 158 -15.13 -15.96 0.37
N ASP A 159 -15.02 -14.63 0.47
CA ASP A 159 -16.20 -13.76 0.49
C ASP A 159 -16.80 -13.79 -0.92
N GLY A 160 -17.88 -14.54 -1.12
CA GLY A 160 -18.44 -14.95 -2.41
C GLY A 160 -19.00 -13.85 -3.33
N LYS A 161 -18.32 -12.71 -3.50
CA LYS A 161 -18.65 -11.65 -4.46
C LYS A 161 -17.41 -11.07 -5.14
N GLY A 162 -16.74 -11.90 -5.93
CA GLY A 162 -15.97 -11.39 -7.07
C GLY A 162 -16.91 -10.79 -8.11
N LYS A 163 -17.19 -9.48 -8.02
CA LYS A 163 -17.72 -8.70 -9.14
C LYS A 163 -16.76 -7.56 -9.39
N GLY A 164 -16.09 -7.63 -10.54
CA GLY A 164 -15.16 -6.61 -11.03
C GLY A 164 -15.74 -5.21 -10.86
N GLY A 165 -14.90 -4.33 -10.33
CA GLY A 165 -15.19 -2.92 -10.15
C GLY A 165 -15.50 -2.30 -11.51
N LYS A 166 -16.74 -1.84 -11.68
CA LYS A 166 -17.10 -0.86 -12.69
C LYS A 166 -17.41 0.43 -11.95
N LYS A 167 -16.69 1.49 -12.32
CA LYS A 167 -16.83 2.89 -11.88
C LYS A 167 -18.24 3.27 -11.41
N GLY A 168 -18.31 3.88 -10.24
CA GLY A 168 -19.47 4.63 -9.75
C GLY A 168 -19.10 5.32 -8.44
N GLY A 169 -18.91 6.64 -8.50
CA GLY A 169 -18.62 7.45 -7.33
C GLY A 169 -19.78 7.49 -6.32
N THR A 170 -19.36 7.62 -5.04
CA THR A 170 -20.10 8.23 -3.91
C THR A 170 -21.19 7.36 -3.24
N PRO A 171 -21.44 7.44 -1.91
CA PRO A 171 -20.72 8.07 -0.78
C PRO A 171 -20.14 7.07 0.25
N LYS A 172 -19.19 7.60 1.04
CA LYS A 172 -18.49 7.00 2.19
C LYS A 172 -19.44 6.51 3.28
N ALA A 173 -19.78 5.22 3.27
CA ALA A 173 -20.38 4.53 4.40
C ALA A 173 -19.36 4.39 5.55
N GLU A 174 -19.79 4.74 6.76
CA GLU A 174 -19.05 4.55 8.01
C GLU A 174 -18.76 3.07 8.26
N PRO A 175 -17.55 2.71 8.73
CA PRO A 175 -17.36 1.48 9.46
C PRO A 175 -17.80 1.70 10.91
N GLU A 176 -18.75 0.90 11.37
CA GLU A 176 -18.99 0.68 12.79
C GLU A 176 -17.71 0.08 13.41
N THR A 177 -16.97 0.90 14.14
CA THR A 177 -15.88 0.44 15.00
C THR A 177 -16.46 -0.06 16.33
N GLY A 178 -15.98 -1.24 16.73
CA GLY A 178 -16.29 -1.87 18.00
C GLY A 178 -16.14 -0.90 19.17
N ALA A 179 -17.20 -0.83 19.98
CA ALA A 179 -17.29 -0.06 21.20
C ALA A 179 -16.26 -0.55 22.23
N GLY A 180 -15.21 0.24 22.44
CA GLY A 180 -14.21 0.02 23.48
C GLY A 180 -12.83 0.53 23.08
N ASN A 181 -12.72 1.83 22.75
CA ASN A 181 -11.48 2.67 22.72
C ASN A 181 -11.59 3.86 21.73
N SER A 182 -12.68 4.02 20.97
CA SER A 182 -12.79 5.08 19.96
C SER A 182 -12.68 6.49 20.55
N ASP A 183 -13.27 6.73 21.72
CA ASP A 183 -13.38 8.06 22.29
C ASP A 183 -12.07 8.55 22.91
N GLU A 184 -11.29 7.64 23.50
CA GLU A 184 -9.96 7.96 24.03
C GLU A 184 -8.98 8.30 22.90
N ILE A 185 -8.96 7.49 21.84
CA ILE A 185 -8.09 7.74 20.67
C ILE A 185 -8.52 9.04 19.97
N ARG A 186 -9.83 9.32 19.92
CA ARG A 186 -10.37 10.56 19.36
C ARG A 186 -9.95 11.78 20.18
N SER A 187 -10.09 11.73 21.50
CA SER A 187 -9.68 12.81 22.40
C SER A 187 -8.17 13.03 22.37
N GLU A 188 -7.38 11.97 22.27
CA GLU A 188 -5.93 12.05 22.12
C GLU A 188 -5.53 12.67 20.75
N ALA A 189 -6.24 12.32 19.67
CA ALA A 189 -6.05 12.92 18.36
C ALA A 189 -6.41 14.41 18.35
N GLU A 190 -7.51 14.79 19.01
CA GLU A 190 -7.89 16.20 19.19
C GLU A 190 -6.81 16.99 19.92
N GLY A 191 -6.34 16.45 21.04
CA GLY A 191 -5.27 17.06 21.82
C GLY A 191 -3.95 17.16 21.05
N LEU A 192 -3.68 16.24 20.12
CA LEU A 192 -2.51 16.32 19.24
C LEU A 192 -2.68 17.43 18.20
N VAL A 193 -3.82 17.50 17.51
CA VAL A 193 -4.07 18.50 16.47
C VAL A 193 -4.04 19.92 17.05
N MET A 194 -4.68 20.15 18.20
CA MET A 194 -4.65 21.46 18.87
C MET A 194 -3.24 21.89 19.25
N GLU A 195 -2.42 20.97 19.76
CA GLU A 195 -1.01 21.25 20.11
C GLU A 195 -0.19 21.61 18.86
N LEU A 196 -0.43 20.93 17.74
CA LEU A 196 0.24 21.22 16.47
C LEU A 196 -0.18 22.58 15.88
N ILE A 197 -1.45 22.96 15.99
CA ILE A 197 -1.93 24.27 15.55
C ILE A 197 -1.33 25.37 16.45
N ALA A 198 -1.37 25.19 17.77
CA ALA A 198 -0.82 26.13 18.74
C ALA A 198 0.71 26.29 18.64
N GLY A 199 1.41 25.22 18.28
CA GLY A 199 2.87 25.21 18.09
C GLY A 199 3.33 25.67 16.71
N ALA A 200 2.42 25.92 15.76
CA ALA A 200 2.77 26.40 14.43
C ALA A 200 2.96 27.93 14.43
N ASP A 201 3.96 28.41 13.68
CA ASP A 201 4.22 29.84 13.52
C ASP A 201 3.00 30.54 12.91
N GLY A 202 2.34 31.39 13.70
CA GLY A 202 1.10 32.08 13.32
C GLY A 202 -0.19 31.36 13.71
N GLY A 203 -0.14 30.30 14.54
CA GLY A 203 -1.33 29.64 15.09
C GLY A 203 -2.19 28.94 14.03
N SER A 204 -1.58 28.56 12.91
CA SER A 204 -2.27 27.94 11.78
C SER A 204 -1.40 26.85 11.16
N ILE A 205 -2.02 25.78 10.68
CA ILE A 205 -1.33 24.69 9.97
C ILE A 205 -2.14 24.25 8.77
N LYS A 206 -1.48 24.02 7.63
CA LYS A 206 -2.15 23.44 6.47
C LYS A 206 -2.49 22.00 6.74
N GLN A 207 -3.67 21.56 6.33
CA GLN A 207 -4.13 20.18 6.49
C GLN A 207 -3.13 19.16 5.93
N LYS A 208 -2.52 19.46 4.77
CA LYS A 208 -1.49 18.61 4.15
C LYS A 208 -0.21 18.49 4.98
N ASP A 209 0.08 19.48 5.80
CA ASP A 209 1.28 19.53 6.65
C ASP A 209 1.02 18.94 8.04
N LEU A 210 -0.24 18.65 8.39
CA LEU A 210 -0.64 18.15 9.71
C LEU A 210 0.04 16.82 10.05
N LEU A 211 0.07 15.86 9.11
CA LEU A 211 0.76 14.58 9.30
C LEU A 211 2.28 14.77 9.45
N ILE A 212 2.86 15.69 8.69
CA ILE A 212 4.29 16.00 8.74
C ILE A 212 4.65 16.63 10.10
N ALA A 213 3.81 17.52 10.63
CA ALA A 213 4.00 18.09 11.95
C ALA A 213 3.78 17.05 13.07
N ALA A 214 2.75 16.21 12.93
CA ALA A 214 2.44 15.14 13.88
C ALA A 214 3.58 14.11 13.99
N THR A 215 4.19 13.70 12.88
CA THR A 215 5.33 12.77 12.87
C THR A 215 6.59 13.33 13.53
N LYS A 216 6.72 14.66 13.61
CA LYS A 216 7.79 15.34 14.33
C LYS A 216 7.50 15.49 15.83
N SER A 217 6.23 15.50 16.24
CA SER A 217 5.83 15.62 17.65
C SER A 217 6.25 14.41 18.49
N ASP A 218 6.64 14.67 19.73
CA ASP A 218 6.99 13.60 20.68
C ASP A 218 5.76 12.86 21.21
N LYS A 219 4.60 13.53 21.22
CA LYS A 219 3.30 12.97 21.60
C LYS A 219 2.88 11.83 20.67
N LEU A 220 3.03 11.98 19.36
CA LEU A 220 2.76 10.87 18.42
C LEU A 220 3.83 9.75 18.51
N LYS A 221 5.09 10.10 18.79
CA LYS A 221 6.17 9.10 18.92
C LYS A 221 6.03 8.25 20.18
N GLY A 222 5.56 8.84 21.28
CA GLY A 222 5.36 8.17 22.57
C GLY A 222 4.00 7.50 22.75
N SER A 223 3.02 7.78 21.88
CA SER A 223 1.66 7.24 22.00
C SER A 223 1.60 5.73 21.72
N GLN A 224 0.88 5.00 22.57
CA GLN A 224 0.53 3.60 22.34
C GLN A 224 -0.52 3.46 21.21
N ASN A 225 -1.24 4.53 20.91
CA ASN A 225 -2.32 4.59 19.91
C ASN A 225 -1.86 5.16 18.56
N LYS A 226 -0.54 5.22 18.32
CA LYS A 226 0.07 5.87 17.15
C LYS A 226 -0.63 5.59 15.81
N LYS A 227 -1.02 4.33 15.55
CA LYS A 227 -1.72 3.95 14.31
C LYS A 227 -3.12 4.57 14.22
N GLY A 228 -3.89 4.55 15.32
CA GLY A 228 -5.22 5.15 15.38
C GLY A 228 -5.16 6.68 15.26
N LEU A 229 -4.17 7.31 15.90
CA LEU A 229 -3.93 8.74 15.78
C LEU A 229 -3.61 9.14 14.34
N VAL A 230 -2.68 8.44 13.68
CA VAL A 230 -2.35 8.70 12.27
C VAL A 230 -3.60 8.55 11.40
N SER A 231 -4.36 7.47 11.57
CA SER A 231 -5.59 7.25 10.80
C SER A 231 -6.62 8.36 10.96
N LEU A 232 -6.79 8.90 12.19
CA LEU A 232 -7.75 9.98 12.44
C LEU A 232 -7.27 11.32 11.89
N ILE A 233 -6.00 11.69 12.08
CA ILE A 233 -5.50 12.99 11.59
C ILE A 233 -5.37 13.05 10.06
N THR A 234 -5.34 11.89 9.39
CA THR A 234 -5.40 11.80 7.93
C THR A 234 -6.82 11.66 7.38
N ASP A 235 -7.82 11.43 8.24
CA ASP A 235 -9.22 11.35 7.81
C ASP A 235 -9.84 12.74 7.71
N ASP A 236 -10.16 13.16 6.48
CA ASP A 236 -10.87 14.41 6.21
C ASP A 236 -12.15 14.54 7.04
N LYS A 237 -12.91 13.45 7.27
CA LYS A 237 -14.13 13.49 8.09
C LYS A 237 -13.84 13.90 9.53
N PHE A 238 -12.70 13.48 10.08
CA PHE A 238 -12.28 13.88 11.42
C PHE A 238 -11.84 15.35 11.41
N ILE A 239 -11.09 15.79 10.39
CA ILE A 239 -10.55 17.16 10.34
C ILE A 239 -11.63 18.22 10.09
N VAL A 240 -12.59 17.98 9.19
CA VAL A 240 -13.60 18.97 8.77
C VAL A 240 -14.92 18.88 9.55
N ARG A 241 -14.96 18.12 10.65
CA ARG A 241 -16.19 17.96 11.43
C ARG A 241 -16.61 19.27 12.11
N LYS A 242 -17.92 19.45 12.29
CA LYS A 242 -18.50 20.70 12.83
C LYS A 242 -18.26 20.90 14.32
N ASP A 243 -17.99 19.82 15.04
CA ASP A 243 -17.75 19.78 16.49
C ASP A 243 -16.25 19.80 16.85
N ALA A 244 -15.37 20.04 15.86
CA ALA A 244 -13.94 20.17 16.13
C ALA A 244 -13.63 21.45 16.92
N PRO A 245 -12.63 21.42 17.82
CA PRO A 245 -12.16 22.61 18.54
C PRO A 245 -11.24 23.51 17.68
N TRP A 246 -11.30 23.37 16.36
CA TRP A 246 -10.56 24.17 15.37
C TRP A 246 -11.46 24.44 14.17
N THR A 247 -11.15 25.50 13.43
CA THR A 247 -11.80 25.85 12.17
C THR A 247 -10.94 25.46 10.98
N VAL A 248 -11.57 25.07 9.87
CA VAL A 248 -10.89 24.74 8.62
C VAL A 248 -11.35 25.69 7.52
N GLU A 249 -10.47 26.58 7.07
CA GLU A 249 -10.73 27.49 5.95
C GLU A 249 -9.68 27.29 4.86
N ASN A 250 -10.11 27.02 3.62
CA ASN A 250 -9.20 26.79 2.48
C ASN A 250 -8.10 25.75 2.74
N GLY A 251 -8.39 24.73 3.55
CA GLY A 251 -7.44 23.68 3.93
C GLY A 251 -6.40 24.12 4.96
N ILE A 252 -6.65 25.22 5.68
CA ILE A 252 -5.84 25.72 6.80
C ILE A 252 -6.63 25.53 8.08
N LEU A 253 -6.01 24.88 9.06
CA LEU A 253 -6.56 24.67 10.40
C LEU A 253 -6.07 25.81 11.30
N THR A 254 -7.00 26.41 12.04
CA THR A 254 -6.77 27.42 13.07
C THR A 254 -7.58 27.10 14.31
N LEU A 255 -7.13 27.50 15.49
CA LEU A 255 -7.93 27.42 16.72
C LEU A 255 -9.05 28.47 16.72
#